data_AF-A0A4P2PVZ0-F1
#
_entry.id   AF-A0A4P2PVZ0-F1
#
_cell.length_a   1.000
_cell.length_b   1.000
_cell.length_c   1.000
_cell.angle_alpha   90.00
_cell.angle_beta   90.00
_cell.angle_gamma   90.00
#
_symmetry.space_group_name_H-M   'P 1'
#
loop_
_entity.id
_entity.type
_entity.pdbx_description
1 polymer ?
#
loop_
_entity_poly.entity_id
_entity_poly.type
_entity_poly.pdbx_seq_one_letter_code
_entity_poly.pdbx_strand_id
1 'polypeptide(L)'
;MRRDLAEDITKRIRLCIGELNDILIFVRNNCSEGEFKAFRRGVGNVLSEIQDRLTDPIYREHPDVIPSDANYTPLPGPTLKDIAAKSRS
;
A
#
# COMPACT_ATOMS: atom_id res chain seq x y z
N MET A 1 2.22 17.17 -0.98
CA MET A 1 0.87 16.99 -1.52
C MET A 1 -0.10 17.90 -0.75
N ARG A 2 -1.32 18.14 -1.23
CA ARG A 2 -2.37 18.74 -0.37
C ARG A 2 -3.02 17.62 0.45
N ARG A 3 -3.41 17.90 1.70
CA ARG A 3 -3.94 16.90 2.65
C ARG A 3 -5.18 16.16 2.11
N ASP A 4 -6.14 16.89 1.56
CA ASP A 4 -7.37 16.33 0.96
C ASP A 4 -7.05 15.36 -0.18
N LEU A 5 -6.08 15.72 -1.02
CA LEU A 5 -5.60 14.85 -2.09
C LEU A 5 -4.91 13.58 -1.54
N ALA A 6 -4.13 13.71 -0.47
CA ALA A 6 -3.51 12.56 0.20
C ALA A 6 -4.56 11.60 0.78
N GLU A 7 -5.61 12.15 1.39
CA GLU A 7 -6.74 11.36 1.90
C GLU A 7 -7.46 10.59 0.78
N ASP A 8 -7.73 11.26 -0.33
CA ASP A 8 -8.36 10.67 -1.51
C ASP A 8 -7.52 9.57 -2.18
N ILE A 9 -6.20 9.75 -2.22
CA ILE A 9 -5.26 8.74 -2.73
C ILE A 9 -5.22 7.54 -1.79
N THR A 10 -5.10 7.76 -0.48
CA THR A 10 -5.10 6.69 0.53
C THR A 10 -6.38 5.85 0.46
N LYS A 11 -7.56 6.48 0.30
CA LYS A 11 -8.83 5.77 0.10
C LYS A 11 -8.79 4.84 -1.12
N ARG A 12 -8.25 5.32 -2.25
CA ARG A 12 -8.14 4.52 -3.49
C ARG A 12 -7.13 3.39 -3.38
N ILE A 13 -6.01 3.60 -2.69
CA ILE A 13 -5.05 2.54 -2.40
C ILE A 13 -5.70 1.46 -1.53
N ARG A 14 -6.46 1.84 -0.49
CA ARG A 14 -7.20 0.88 0.34
C ARG A 14 -8.19 0.04 -0.47
N LEU A 15 -8.92 0.64 -1.42
CA LEU A 15 -9.80 -0.11 -2.32
C LEU A 15 -9.02 -1.13 -3.16
N CYS A 16 -7.87 -0.73 -3.73
CA CYS A 16 -6.99 -1.64 -4.48
C CYS A 16 -6.50 -2.82 -3.62
N ILE A 17 -6.13 -2.56 -2.35
CA ILE A 17 -5.75 -3.62 -1.39
C ILE A 17 -6.94 -4.55 -1.10
N GLY A 18 -8.15 -4.00 -1.02
CA GLY A 18 -9.40 -4.78 -0.89
C GLY A 18 -9.56 -5.77 -2.05
N GLU A 19 -9.46 -5.29 -3.29
CA GLU A 19 -9.55 -6.14 -4.49
C GLU A 19 -8.47 -7.25 -4.51
N LEU A 20 -7.23 -6.94 -4.10
CA LEU A 20 -6.17 -7.96 -3.99
C LEU A 20 -6.51 -9.05 -2.97
N ASN A 21 -7.16 -8.69 -1.86
CA ASN A 21 -7.62 -9.66 -0.87
C ASN A 21 -8.78 -10.52 -1.39
N ASP A 22 -9.71 -9.93 -2.14
CA ASP A 22 -10.81 -10.68 -2.75
C ASP A 22 -10.30 -11.68 -3.79
N ILE A 23 -9.29 -11.30 -4.58
CA ILE A 23 -8.60 -12.21 -5.49
C ILE A 23 -7.91 -13.35 -4.71
N LEU A 24 -7.32 -13.08 -3.55
CA LEU A 24 -6.73 -14.15 -2.71
C LEU A 24 -7.78 -15.15 -2.25
N ILE A 25 -8.96 -14.69 -1.85
CA ILE A 25 -10.08 -15.56 -1.47
C ILE A 25 -10.53 -16.38 -2.67
N PHE A 26 -10.65 -15.76 -3.85
CA PHE A 26 -11.02 -16.45 -5.07
C PHE A 26 -10.02 -17.56 -5.44
N VAL A 27 -8.71 -17.26 -5.44
CA VAL A 27 -7.66 -18.25 -5.75
C VAL A 27 -7.65 -19.38 -4.71
N ARG A 28 -7.83 -19.06 -3.42
CA ARG A 28 -7.92 -20.07 -2.35
C ARG A 28 -9.03 -21.09 -2.58
N ASN A 29 -10.17 -20.63 -3.10
CA ASN A 29 -11.35 -21.48 -3.29
C ASN A 29 -11.34 -22.27 -4.59
N ASN A 30 -10.53 -21.88 -5.58
CA ASN A 30 -10.58 -22.43 -6.94
C ASN A 30 -9.28 -23.08 -7.41
N CYS A 31 -8.18 -22.92 -6.69
CA CYS A 31 -6.87 -23.47 -7.05
C CYS A 31 -6.37 -24.48 -6.01
N SER A 32 -5.33 -25.23 -6.36
CA SER A 32 -4.63 -26.09 -5.41
C SER A 32 -3.94 -25.28 -4.30
N GLU A 33 -3.64 -25.92 -3.18
CA GLU A 33 -2.92 -25.27 -2.09
C GLU A 33 -1.54 -24.75 -2.52
N GLY A 34 -0.87 -25.46 -3.43
CA GLY A 34 0.43 -25.04 -3.99
C GLY A 34 0.33 -23.75 -4.80
N GLU A 35 -0.66 -23.65 -5.68
CA GLU A 35 -0.94 -22.44 -6.47
C GLU A 35 -1.35 -21.27 -5.58
N PHE A 36 -2.23 -21.51 -4.60
CA PHE A 36 -2.63 -20.48 -3.64
C PHE A 36 -1.43 -19.95 -2.85
N LYS A 37 -0.54 -20.83 -2.37
CA LYS A 37 0.68 -20.42 -1.64
C LYS A 37 1.59 -19.56 -2.51
N ALA A 38 1.79 -19.92 -3.78
CA ALA A 38 2.59 -19.16 -4.72
C ALA A 38 1.96 -17.78 -5.00
N PHE A 39 0.66 -17.75 -5.29
CA PHE A 39 -0.07 -16.52 -5.57
C PHE A 39 -0.10 -15.57 -4.36
N ARG A 40 -0.37 -16.10 -3.15
CA ARG A 40 -0.36 -15.34 -1.90
C ARG A 40 1.00 -14.69 -1.63
N ARG A 41 2.11 -15.37 -1.95
CA ARG A 41 3.44 -14.78 -1.84
C ARG A 41 3.62 -13.62 -2.83
N GLY A 42 3.15 -13.77 -4.06
CA GLY A 42 3.15 -12.68 -5.05
C GLY A 42 2.37 -11.45 -4.58
N VAL A 43 1.14 -11.65 -4.09
CA VAL A 43 0.33 -10.56 -3.51
C VAL A 43 1.04 -9.90 -2.33
N GLY A 44 1.65 -10.68 -1.43
CA GLY A 44 2.43 -10.14 -0.30
C GLY A 44 3.55 -9.20 -0.75
N ASN A 45 4.28 -9.55 -1.82
CA ASN A 45 5.31 -8.68 -2.39
C ASN A 45 4.72 -7.38 -2.95
N VAL A 46 3.60 -7.46 -3.68
CA VAL A 46 2.91 -6.28 -4.22
C VAL A 46 2.42 -5.36 -3.10
N LEU A 47 1.85 -5.92 -2.04
CA LEU A 47 1.41 -5.16 -0.87
C LEU A 47 2.58 -4.47 -0.17
N SER A 48 3.75 -5.12 -0.07
CA SER A 48 4.97 -4.49 0.46
C SER A 48 5.39 -3.29 -0.39
N GLU A 49 5.39 -3.42 -1.72
CA GLU A 49 5.76 -2.33 -2.62
C GLU A 49 4.76 -1.16 -2.57
N ILE A 50 3.45 -1.46 -2.47
CA ILE A 50 2.42 -0.44 -2.24
C ILE A 50 2.69 0.29 -0.92
N GLN A 51 3.00 -0.45 0.14
CA GLN A 51 3.27 0.14 1.45
C GLN A 51 4.49 1.07 1.39
N ASP A 52 5.63 0.52 0.98
CA ASP A 52 6.93 1.19 1.08
C ASP A 52 7.07 2.37 0.11
N ARG A 53 6.51 2.24 -1.11
CA ARG A 53 6.69 3.25 -2.17
C ARG A 53 5.54 4.22 -2.30
N LEU A 54 4.34 3.84 -1.89
CA LEU A 54 3.15 4.69 -2.07
C LEU A 54 2.63 5.22 -0.74
N THR A 55 2.24 4.35 0.19
CA THR A 55 1.54 4.81 1.41
C THR A 55 2.49 5.43 2.42
N ASP A 56 3.65 4.83 2.67
CA ASP A 56 4.63 5.33 3.64
C ASP A 56 5.09 6.76 3.32
N PRO A 57 5.50 7.08 2.07
CA PRO A 57 5.86 8.44 1.71
C PRO A 57 4.72 9.45 1.88
N ILE A 58 3.46 9.03 1.69
CA ILE A 58 2.27 9.87 1.93
C ILE A 58 2.06 10.07 3.43
N TYR A 59 2.11 9.00 4.22
CA TYR A 59 1.90 9.06 5.68
C TYR A 59 2.99 9.83 6.40
N ARG A 60 4.23 9.80 5.92
CA ARG A 60 5.30 10.68 6.44
C ARG A 60 5.02 12.15 6.18
N GLU A 61 4.39 12.49 5.06
CA GLU A 61 4.01 13.87 4.72
C GLU A 61 2.71 14.32 5.44
N HIS A 62 1.77 13.39 5.61
CA HIS A 62 0.43 13.62 6.18
C HIS A 62 0.06 12.50 7.17
N PRO A 63 0.64 12.48 8.39
CA PRO A 63 0.42 11.40 9.35
C PRO A 63 -1.02 11.33 9.87
N ASP A 64 -1.76 12.42 9.80
CA ASP A 64 -3.17 12.51 10.19
C ASP A 64 -4.13 11.84 9.19
N VAL A 65 -3.63 11.44 8.01
CA VAL A 65 -4.38 10.65 7.02
C VAL A 65 -4.25 9.14 7.29
N ILE A 66 -3.37 8.72 8.19
CA ILE A 66 -3.28 7.31 8.59
C ILE A 66 -4.63 6.89 9.18
N PRO A 67 -5.22 5.81 8.67
CA PRO A 67 -6.49 5.36 9.20
C PRO A 67 -6.40 4.94 10.66
N SER A 68 -7.38 5.35 11.46
CA SER A 68 -7.41 5.08 12.91
C SER A 68 -7.43 3.58 13.25
N ASP A 69 -7.95 2.75 12.34
CA ASP A 69 -8.01 1.29 12.49
C ASP A 69 -6.67 0.58 12.19
N ALA A 70 -5.70 1.27 11.59
CA ALA A 70 -4.45 0.66 11.15
C ALA A 70 -3.42 0.46 12.26
N ASN A 71 -3.53 1.18 13.40
CA ASN A 71 -2.53 1.22 14.48
C ASN A 71 -1.09 1.26 13.94
N TYR A 72 -0.84 2.18 13.00
CA TYR A 72 0.38 2.24 12.21
C TYR A 72 1.11 3.57 12.40
N THR A 73 2.43 3.51 12.53
CA THR A 73 3.31 4.67 12.53
C THR A 73 4.38 4.46 11.46
N PRO A 74 4.51 5.36 10.47
CA PRO A 74 5.51 5.21 9.42
C PRO A 74 6.91 5.32 10.01
N LEU A 75 7.80 4.41 9.62
CA LEU A 75 9.22 4.53 9.93
C LEU A 75 9.82 5.75 9.22
N PRO A 76 10.90 6.36 9.76
CA PRO A 76 11.60 7.43 9.07
C PRO A 76 12.04 7.02 7.67
N GLY A 77 11.91 7.93 6.72
CA GLY A 77 12.24 7.68 5.31
C GLY A 77 11.83 8.85 4.43
N PRO A 78 12.02 8.73 3.10
CA PRO A 78 11.72 9.83 2.18
C PRO A 78 10.21 10.03 2.03
N THR A 79 9.79 11.29 1.91
CA THR A 79 8.46 11.66 1.42
C THR A 79 8.39 11.55 -0.10
N LEU A 80 7.20 11.67 -0.69
CA LEU A 80 7.08 11.74 -2.15
C LEU A 80 7.85 12.93 -2.75
N LYS A 81 7.95 14.05 -2.01
CA LYS A 81 8.74 15.22 -2.42
C LYS A 81 10.23 14.88 -2.51
N ASP A 82 10.76 14.16 -1.52
CA ASP A 82 12.17 13.78 -1.48
C ASP A 82 12.51 12.80 -2.61
N ILE A 83 11.62 11.84 -2.88
CA ILE A 83 11.76 10.90 -4.00
C ILE A 83 11.79 11.66 -5.32
N ALA A 84 10.82 12.56 -5.54
CA ALA A 84 10.72 13.34 -6.77
C ALA A 84 11.93 14.25 -7.00
N ALA A 85 12.54 14.79 -5.93
CA ALA A 85 13.75 15.59 -6.02
C ALA A 85 14.97 14.77 -6.46
N LYS A 86 15.11 13.54 -5.96
CA LYS A 86 16.18 12.61 -6.34
C LYS A 86 16.03 12.04 -7.75
N SER A 87 14.82 11.92 -8.27
CA SER A 87 14.58 11.44 -9.65
C SER A 87 14.93 12.46 -10.74
N ARG A 88 15.29 13.70 -10.36
CA ARG A 88 15.65 14.78 -11.30
C ARG A 88 17.16 15.05 -11.36
N SER A 89 17.95 14.35 -10.55
CA SER A 89 19.43 14.36 -10.57
C SER A 89 19.96 13.15 -11.31
#